data_AF-A0A8T5GU38-F1
#
_entry.id   AF-A0A8T5GU38-F1
#
_cell.length_a   1.000
_cell.length_b   1.000
_cell.length_c   1.000
_cell.angle_alpha   90.00
_cell.angle_beta   90.00
_cell.angle_gamma   90.00
#
_symmetry.space_group_name_H-M   'P 1'
#
loop_
_entity.id
_entity.type
_entity.pdbx_description
1 polymer ?
#
loop_
_entity_poly.entity_id
_entity_poly.type
_entity_poly.pdbx_seq_one_letter_code
_entity_poly.pdbx_strand_id
1 'polypeptide(L)'
;MNWFELFEDAGLTEREARSLVILSSSKELKASELAKELGTNRLDAYNSLSRLTEIGLVSVTADRPMRFSCASLPVLFKRLLNEQRDRINRTSKAFDAIMSGATSDYEEKADDSAEDTNAKFAVLKGREHIHKRIGEFAAQAEERLVLLLGRFGILHLCRSVGLEEVNSAAERGVMVTVLAQLDRRTVRFYDQLHESIAVRHSDEVASLGVLQDTGNVIQFLHVEENPVGRGRDDAALVVNSEVFATSHRDFVNAIWSKAIDIEAAKKRFTEERIVDPLRLTVGQGSFLEQFRQALKVSEDLPEEDVPFNPESFLASSSEINQARAALQDGRMSSLHELGIDLGTMLRQVGQRIGEELSFSLRKIEGHVEFLNELMDWWEHAGLGELDYNADPFFHIIVNLAHPATDGDDVLPLWQLDDGIIEGALLARYPENGNVRIRRESEGPDAWRYTLVFIDETDEDLLE
;
A
#
# COMPACT_ATOMS: atom_id res chain seq x y z
N MET A 1 0.31 -10.49 31.34
CA MET A 1 -0.87 -9.72 31.78
C MET A 1 -0.76 -9.47 33.26
N ASN A 2 -0.71 -8.20 33.65
CA ASN A 2 -0.75 -7.78 35.04
C ASN A 2 -2.22 -7.66 35.49
N TRP A 3 -2.52 -7.86 36.78
CA TRP A 3 -3.88 -7.69 37.33
C TRP A 3 -4.43 -6.29 37.05
N PHE A 4 -3.56 -5.28 37.09
CA PHE A 4 -3.90 -3.91 36.76
C PHE A 4 -4.55 -3.78 35.36
N GLU A 5 -3.89 -4.31 34.34
CA GLU A 5 -4.39 -4.28 32.95
C GLU A 5 -5.72 -5.04 32.82
N LEU A 6 -5.84 -6.17 33.53
CA LEU A 6 -7.03 -7.00 33.47
C LEU A 6 -8.26 -6.26 34.04
N PHE A 7 -8.08 -5.50 35.12
CA PHE A 7 -9.16 -4.68 35.68
C PHE A 7 -9.51 -3.46 34.80
N GLU A 8 -8.54 -2.85 34.12
CA GLU A 8 -8.81 -1.79 33.12
C GLU A 8 -9.67 -2.32 31.96
N ASP A 9 -9.27 -3.46 31.38
CA ASP A 9 -9.99 -4.10 30.28
C ASP A 9 -11.42 -4.49 30.68
N ALA A 10 -11.65 -4.71 31.97
CA ALA A 10 -12.98 -5.01 32.52
C ALA A 10 -13.81 -3.75 32.89
N GLY A 11 -13.32 -2.56 32.55
CA GLY A 11 -14.07 -1.30 32.63
C GLY A 11 -13.82 -0.44 33.88
N LEU A 12 -12.75 -0.72 34.64
CA LEU A 12 -12.29 0.16 35.72
C LEU A 12 -11.33 1.23 35.19
N THR A 13 -11.35 2.40 35.80
CA THR A 13 -10.34 3.42 35.52
C THR A 13 -8.97 3.00 36.06
N GLU A 14 -7.90 3.55 35.49
CA GLU A 14 -6.52 3.32 35.97
C GLU A 14 -6.39 3.50 37.49
N ARG A 15 -7.00 4.56 38.04
CA ARG A 15 -6.95 4.84 39.48
C ARG A 15 -7.67 3.78 40.31
N GLU A 16 -8.83 3.30 39.85
CA GLU A 16 -9.59 2.25 40.54
C GLU A 16 -8.84 0.90 40.47
N ALA A 17 -8.30 0.53 39.30
CA ALA A 17 -7.54 -0.69 39.12
C ALA A 17 -6.28 -0.72 40.00
N ARG A 18 -5.51 0.38 40.06
CA ARG A 18 -4.36 0.50 40.98
C ARG A 18 -4.78 0.43 42.45
N SER A 19 -5.91 1.06 42.80
CA SER A 19 -6.45 1.02 44.16
C SER A 19 -6.75 -0.40 44.63
N LEU A 20 -7.32 -1.24 43.76
CA LEU A 20 -7.62 -2.65 44.06
C LEU A 20 -6.36 -3.49 44.25
N VAL A 21 -5.34 -3.30 43.41
CA VAL A 21 -4.06 -4.02 43.53
C VAL A 21 -3.38 -3.70 44.87
N ILE A 22 -3.34 -2.42 45.24
CA ILE A 22 -2.77 -1.96 46.51
C ILE A 22 -3.57 -2.52 47.71
N LEU A 23 -4.89 -2.39 47.68
CA LEU A 23 -5.77 -2.89 48.75
C LEU A 23 -5.73 -4.41 48.89
N SER A 24 -5.46 -5.16 47.82
CA SER A 24 -5.35 -6.62 47.91
C SER A 24 -4.07 -7.09 48.62
N SER A 25 -3.05 -6.24 48.63
CA SER A 25 -1.75 -6.50 49.26
C SER A 25 -1.71 -6.04 50.72
N SER A 26 -2.67 -5.20 51.12
CA SER A 26 -2.76 -4.59 52.45
C SER A 26 -3.99 -5.09 53.18
N LYS A 27 -3.90 -5.31 54.49
CA LYS A 27 -5.05 -5.86 55.26
C LYS A 27 -6.21 -4.88 55.33
N GLU A 28 -5.93 -3.63 55.68
CA GLU A 28 -6.88 -2.51 55.74
C GLU A 28 -6.11 -1.18 55.57
N LEU A 29 -6.61 -0.26 54.74
CA LEU A 29 -5.99 1.05 54.51
C LEU A 29 -6.98 2.20 54.68
N LYS A 30 -6.48 3.35 55.12
CA LYS A 30 -7.24 4.61 55.08
C LYS A 30 -7.13 5.25 53.70
N ALA A 31 -8.13 6.04 53.31
CA ALA A 31 -8.10 6.80 52.05
C ALA A 31 -6.86 7.72 51.92
N SER A 32 -6.36 8.27 53.03
CA SER A 32 -5.14 9.09 53.05
C SER A 32 -3.86 8.29 52.82
N GLU A 33 -3.84 7.03 53.25
CA GLU A 33 -2.69 6.12 53.07
C GLU A 33 -2.67 5.65 51.61
N LEU A 34 -3.84 5.27 51.07
CA LEU A 34 -3.98 4.92 49.66
C LEU A 34 -3.62 6.08 48.73
N ALA A 35 -4.04 7.30 49.03
CA ALA A 35 -3.68 8.49 48.24
C ALA A 35 -2.16 8.70 48.19
N LYS A 36 -1.46 8.43 49.30
CA LYS A 36 -0.01 8.54 49.38
C LYS A 36 0.69 7.48 48.52
N GLU A 37 0.19 6.25 48.50
CA GLU A 37 0.75 5.18 47.66
C GLU A 37 0.43 5.36 46.17
N LEU A 38 -0.74 5.91 45.83
CA LEU A 38 -1.12 6.20 44.46
C LEU A 38 -0.47 7.48 43.90
N GLY A 39 0.11 8.32 44.76
CA GLY A 39 0.63 9.64 44.37
C GLY A 39 -0.48 10.61 43.95
N THR A 40 -1.69 10.48 44.49
CA THR A 40 -2.87 11.28 44.11
C THR A 40 -3.38 12.14 45.27
N ASN A 41 -4.32 13.05 45.00
CA ASN A 41 -5.00 13.79 46.06
C ASN A 41 -5.91 12.85 46.88
N ARG A 42 -6.08 13.17 48.17
CA ARG A 42 -6.97 12.47 49.11
C ARG A 42 -8.42 12.44 48.63
N LEU A 43 -8.88 13.49 47.96
CA LEU A 43 -10.23 13.56 47.39
C LEU A 43 -10.44 12.53 46.27
N ASP A 44 -9.47 12.41 45.35
CA ASP A 44 -9.54 11.46 44.23
C ASP A 44 -9.50 10.00 44.70
N ALA A 45 -8.68 9.70 45.71
CA ALA A 45 -8.65 8.40 46.35
C ALA A 45 -10.01 8.08 47.01
N TYR A 46 -10.64 9.06 47.65
CA TYR A 46 -11.97 8.88 48.24
C TYR A 46 -13.05 8.63 47.19
N ASN A 47 -13.04 9.38 46.08
CA ASN A 47 -13.99 9.17 44.98
C ASN A 47 -13.85 7.77 44.36
N SER A 48 -12.61 7.32 44.14
CA SER A 48 -12.33 5.98 43.60
C SER A 48 -12.79 4.89 44.58
N LEU A 49 -12.49 5.04 45.88
CA LEU A 49 -12.93 4.10 46.91
C LEU A 49 -14.46 4.09 47.09
N SER A 50 -15.11 5.24 47.05
CA SER A 50 -16.58 5.35 47.15
C SER A 50 -17.25 4.58 46.02
N ARG A 51 -16.79 4.79 44.79
CA ARG A 51 -17.31 4.08 43.63
C ARG A 51 -17.02 2.58 43.70
N LEU A 52 -15.82 2.18 44.11
CA LEU A 52 -15.47 0.77 44.33
C LEU A 52 -16.31 0.10 45.44
N THR A 53 -16.72 0.85 46.47
CA THR A 53 -17.64 0.36 47.50
C THR A 53 -19.07 0.26 47.00
N GLU A 54 -19.53 1.19 46.16
CA GLU A 54 -20.87 1.13 45.53
C GLU A 54 -21.00 -0.08 44.60
N ILE A 55 -19.94 -0.42 43.87
CA ILE A 55 -19.86 -1.60 43.01
C ILE A 55 -19.61 -2.88 43.85
N GLY A 56 -19.38 -2.77 45.17
CA GLY A 56 -19.23 -3.93 46.05
C GLY A 56 -17.90 -4.69 45.90
N LEU A 57 -16.89 -4.07 45.31
CA LEU A 57 -15.52 -4.61 45.19
C LEU A 57 -14.67 -4.30 46.44
N VAL A 58 -14.99 -3.22 47.13
CA VAL A 58 -14.30 -2.80 48.36
C VAL A 58 -15.30 -2.79 49.50
N SER A 59 -14.90 -3.30 50.65
CA SER A 59 -15.64 -3.20 51.91
C SER A 59 -15.09 -2.07 52.76
N VAL A 60 -15.98 -1.40 53.50
CA VAL A 60 -15.63 -0.31 54.40
C VAL A 60 -16.06 -0.62 55.82
N THR A 61 -15.19 -0.36 56.80
CA THR A 61 -15.54 -0.46 58.22
C THR A 61 -15.97 0.90 58.76
N ALA A 62 -17.00 0.91 59.61
CA ALA A 62 -17.55 2.11 60.24
C ALA A 62 -16.67 2.65 61.39
N ASP A 63 -15.35 2.52 61.28
CA ASP A 63 -14.39 3.08 62.22
C ASP A 63 -14.10 4.56 61.93
N ARG A 64 -13.61 5.30 62.92
CA ARG A 64 -13.09 6.66 62.73
C ARG A 64 -11.60 6.68 62.98
N PRO A 65 -10.75 6.84 61.93
CA PRO A 65 -11.09 7.03 60.51
C PRO A 65 -11.50 5.73 59.78
N MET A 66 -12.33 5.87 58.74
CA MET A 66 -12.83 4.75 57.91
C MET A 66 -11.67 3.97 57.30
N ARG A 67 -11.78 2.64 57.30
CA ARG A 67 -10.80 1.74 56.67
C ARG A 67 -11.46 0.95 55.56
N PHE A 68 -10.69 0.73 54.51
CA PHE A 68 -11.10 0.04 53.30
C PHE A 68 -10.29 -1.25 53.16
N SER A 69 -10.95 -2.31 52.73
CA SER A 69 -10.34 -3.61 52.46
C SER A 69 -11.05 -4.27 51.29
N CYS A 70 -10.40 -5.24 50.66
CA CYS A 70 -11.01 -6.01 49.58
C CYS A 70 -10.62 -7.48 49.68
N ALA A 71 -11.36 -8.33 48.95
CA ALA A 71 -11.01 -9.75 48.83
C ALA A 71 -9.76 -9.93 47.93
N SER A 72 -9.30 -11.17 47.75
CA SER A 72 -8.19 -11.42 46.83
C SER A 72 -8.55 -11.04 45.38
N LEU A 73 -7.56 -10.61 44.61
CA LEU A 73 -7.74 -10.16 43.22
C LEU A 73 -8.52 -11.15 42.34
N PRO A 74 -8.29 -12.48 42.40
CA PRO A 74 -9.06 -13.44 41.60
C PRO A 74 -10.56 -13.47 41.96
N VAL A 75 -10.89 -13.33 43.24
CA VAL A 75 -12.27 -13.36 43.72
C VAL A 75 -12.99 -12.07 43.32
N LEU A 76 -12.31 -10.92 43.45
CA LEU A 76 -12.83 -9.63 43.02
C LEU A 76 -13.09 -9.60 41.51
N PHE A 77 -12.13 -10.08 40.73
CA PHE A 77 -12.26 -10.10 39.28
C PHE A 77 -13.43 -10.99 38.83
N LYS A 78 -13.59 -12.17 39.45
CA LYS A 78 -14.72 -13.06 39.17
C LYS A 78 -16.06 -12.43 39.54
N ARG A 79 -16.13 -11.68 40.65
CA ARG A 79 -17.34 -10.94 41.06
C ARG A 79 -17.68 -9.86 40.03
N LEU A 80 -16.71 -9.03 39.67
CA LEU A 80 -16.87 -7.98 38.66
C LEU A 80 -17.37 -8.56 37.33
N LEU A 81 -16.77 -9.65 36.87
CA LEU A 81 -17.17 -10.30 35.61
C LEU A 81 -18.61 -10.80 35.65
N ASN A 82 -19.05 -11.37 36.78
CA ASN A 82 -20.43 -11.84 36.94
C ASN A 82 -21.41 -10.67 36.95
N GLU A 83 -21.11 -9.58 37.66
CA GLU A 83 -21.97 -8.39 37.67
C GLU A 83 -22.11 -7.76 36.28
N GLN A 84 -21.01 -7.68 35.51
CA GLN A 84 -21.04 -7.19 34.14
C GLN A 84 -21.89 -8.09 33.23
N ARG A 85 -21.76 -9.43 33.36
CA ARG A 85 -22.61 -10.38 32.64
C ARG A 85 -24.08 -10.22 32.98
N ASP A 86 -24.41 -10.07 34.27
CA ASP A 86 -25.79 -9.85 34.72
C ASP A 86 -26.34 -8.51 34.22
N ARG A 87 -25.50 -7.48 34.12
CA ARG A 87 -25.85 -6.19 33.55
C ARG A 87 -26.15 -6.31 32.06
N ILE A 88 -25.27 -6.95 31.28
CA ILE A 88 -25.46 -7.19 29.84
C ILE A 88 -26.75 -8.00 29.62
N ASN A 89 -26.97 -9.08 30.39
CA ASN A 89 -28.18 -9.89 30.29
C ASN A 89 -29.45 -9.09 30.59
N ARG A 90 -29.42 -8.21 31.62
CA ARG A 90 -30.55 -7.34 31.94
C ARG A 90 -30.83 -6.31 30.85
N THR A 91 -29.79 -5.65 30.34
CA THR A 91 -29.93 -4.66 29.27
C THR A 91 -30.40 -5.31 27.97
N SER A 92 -29.87 -6.50 27.62
CA SER A 92 -30.32 -7.27 26.44
C SER A 92 -31.79 -7.63 26.56
N LYS A 93 -32.22 -8.20 27.69
CA LYS A 93 -33.64 -8.52 27.91
C LYS A 93 -34.54 -7.28 27.88
N ALA A 94 -34.07 -6.16 28.42
CA ALA A 94 -34.82 -4.90 28.38
C ALA A 94 -34.91 -4.36 26.95
N PHE A 95 -33.84 -4.47 26.16
CA PHE A 95 -33.82 -4.13 24.75
C PHE A 95 -34.78 -5.03 23.97
N ASP A 96 -34.70 -6.35 24.13
CA ASP A 96 -35.60 -7.32 23.49
C ASP A 96 -37.06 -7.06 23.86
N ALA A 97 -37.34 -6.70 25.12
CA ALA A 97 -38.69 -6.34 25.57
C ALA A 97 -39.19 -5.05 24.90
N ILE A 98 -38.36 -4.02 24.79
CA ILE A 98 -38.70 -2.77 24.09
C ILE A 98 -38.92 -3.03 22.60
N MET A 99 -38.04 -3.79 21.95
CA MET A 99 -38.15 -4.14 20.53
C MET A 99 -39.35 -5.04 20.25
N SER A 100 -39.67 -5.99 21.14
CA SER A 100 -40.87 -6.85 21.00
C SER A 100 -42.20 -6.11 21.18
N GLY A 101 -42.18 -4.96 21.87
CA GLY A 101 -43.34 -4.08 22.03
C GLY A 101 -43.41 -2.95 20.98
N ALA A 102 -42.36 -2.76 20.19
CA ALA A 102 -42.29 -1.80 19.10
C ALA A 102 -42.83 -2.44 17.82
N THR A 103 -44.16 -2.54 17.72
CA THR A 103 -44.84 -2.79 16.44
C THR A 103 -44.41 -1.77 15.38
N SER A 104 -43.88 -2.28 14.26
CA SER A 104 -43.72 -1.70 12.90
C SER A 104 -43.19 -0.28 12.69
N ASP A 105 -43.38 0.67 13.60
CA ASP A 105 -43.00 2.08 13.45
C ASP A 105 -41.48 2.32 13.50
N TYR A 106 -40.72 1.39 14.07
CA TYR A 106 -39.26 1.43 14.11
C TYR A 106 -38.59 0.61 13.01
N GLU A 107 -39.26 -0.43 12.50
CA GLU A 107 -38.77 -1.21 11.35
C GLU A 107 -39.04 -0.48 10.03
N GLU A 108 -40.14 0.27 9.90
CA GLU A 108 -40.46 1.08 8.70
C GLU A 108 -39.69 2.42 8.62
N LYS A 109 -38.93 2.81 9.64
CA LYS A 109 -38.01 3.98 9.58
C LYS A 109 -36.55 3.61 9.32
N ALA A 110 -36.27 2.34 9.08
CA ALA A 110 -35.12 1.93 8.29
C ALA A 110 -35.48 1.94 6.79
N ASP A 111 -36.29 2.91 6.36
CA ASP A 111 -36.58 3.16 4.96
C ASP A 111 -35.29 3.65 4.31
N ASP A 112 -34.71 2.79 3.48
CA ASP A 112 -33.68 3.04 2.48
C ASP A 112 -34.14 4.05 1.40
N SER A 113 -35.11 4.92 1.70
CA SER A 113 -35.69 5.89 0.77
C SER A 113 -35.72 7.33 1.31
N ALA A 114 -35.08 7.61 2.44
CA ALA A 114 -34.55 8.96 2.65
C ALA A 114 -33.18 8.99 1.99
N GLU A 115 -33.09 9.62 0.82
CA GLU A 115 -31.85 10.19 0.28
C GLU A 115 -31.22 11.07 1.37
N ASP A 116 -30.54 10.47 2.34
CA ASP A 116 -29.70 11.16 3.28
C ASP A 116 -28.40 11.42 2.50
N THR A 117 -28.48 12.31 1.52
CA THR A 117 -27.37 12.84 0.70
C THR A 117 -26.26 13.47 1.54
N ASN A 118 -26.45 13.55 2.85
CA ASN A 118 -25.47 14.06 3.78
C ASN A 118 -24.44 12.99 4.10
N ALA A 119 -23.20 13.25 3.69
CA ALA A 119 -22.05 12.45 4.06
C ALA A 119 -21.96 12.28 5.59
N LYS A 120 -21.89 11.03 6.06
CA LYS A 120 -21.75 10.71 7.49
C LYS A 120 -20.28 10.44 7.80
N PHE A 121 -19.78 11.06 8.86
CA PHE A 121 -18.40 10.94 9.31
C PHE A 121 -18.37 10.46 10.76
N ALA A 122 -17.54 9.48 11.07
CA ALA A 122 -17.27 9.02 12.43
C ALA A 122 -15.78 8.83 12.64
N VAL A 123 -15.28 9.22 13.81
CA VAL A 123 -13.88 8.98 14.19
C VAL A 123 -13.81 7.75 15.10
N LEU A 124 -13.05 6.76 14.68
CA LEU A 124 -12.73 5.57 15.47
C LEU A 124 -11.35 5.74 16.09
N LYS A 125 -11.25 5.46 17.39
CA LYS A 125 -9.98 5.41 18.11
C LYS A 125 -9.74 3.99 18.61
N GLY A 126 -8.51 3.53 18.53
CA GLY A 126 -8.09 2.19 18.95
C GLY A 126 -8.12 1.17 17.82
N ARG A 127 -7.02 0.44 17.66
CA ARG A 127 -6.84 -0.57 16.61
C ARG A 127 -7.92 -1.63 16.57
N GLU A 128 -8.34 -2.10 17.75
CA GLU A 128 -9.39 -3.12 17.89
C GLU A 128 -10.72 -2.65 17.26
N HIS A 129 -11.14 -1.42 17.57
CA HIS A 129 -12.36 -0.84 17.01
C HIS A 129 -12.26 -0.64 15.49
N ILE A 130 -11.10 -0.20 15.01
CA ILE A 130 -10.84 -0.02 13.57
C ILE A 130 -10.95 -1.37 12.84
N HIS A 131 -10.29 -2.41 13.34
CA HIS A 131 -10.29 -3.72 12.69
C HIS A 131 -11.64 -4.44 12.80
N LYS A 132 -12.38 -4.22 13.89
CA LYS A 132 -13.78 -4.67 13.97
C LYS A 132 -14.63 -4.01 12.88
N ARG A 133 -14.46 -2.70 12.65
CA ARG A 133 -15.17 -1.99 11.58
C ARG A 133 -14.77 -2.48 10.19
N ILE A 134 -13.50 -2.82 9.98
CA ILE A 134 -13.02 -3.47 8.75
C ILE A 134 -13.73 -4.82 8.54
N GLY A 135 -13.87 -5.63 9.60
CA GLY A 135 -14.62 -6.88 9.55
C GLY A 135 -16.10 -6.68 9.18
N GLU A 136 -16.75 -5.67 9.76
CA GLU A 136 -18.13 -5.30 9.39
C GLU A 136 -18.26 -4.90 7.92
N PHE A 137 -17.32 -4.09 7.39
CA PHE A 137 -17.27 -3.72 5.98
C PHE A 137 -17.05 -4.92 5.08
N ALA A 138 -16.15 -5.83 5.47
CA ALA A 138 -15.91 -7.06 4.72
C ALA A 138 -17.13 -7.99 4.72
N ALA A 139 -17.85 -8.10 5.83
CA ALA A 139 -19.07 -8.89 5.93
C ALA A 139 -20.22 -8.33 5.07
N GLN A 140 -20.31 -7.01 4.96
CA GLN A 140 -21.35 -6.29 4.21
C GLN A 140 -20.99 -6.03 2.74
N ALA A 141 -19.75 -6.29 2.33
CA ALA A 141 -19.31 -6.05 0.95
C ALA A 141 -20.06 -6.95 -0.03
N GLU A 142 -20.53 -6.36 -1.14
CA GLU A 142 -21.27 -7.06 -2.19
C GLU A 142 -20.45 -7.21 -3.48
N GLU A 143 -19.74 -6.15 -3.90
CA GLU A 143 -19.04 -6.13 -5.18
C GLU A 143 -17.52 -6.12 -5.00
N ARG A 144 -17.01 -5.21 -4.17
CA ARG A 144 -15.57 -4.93 -4.10
C ARG A 144 -15.15 -4.51 -2.69
N LEU A 145 -14.02 -5.05 -2.26
CA LEU A 145 -13.33 -4.63 -1.05
C LEU A 145 -11.86 -4.32 -1.37
N VAL A 146 -11.41 -3.10 -1.08
CA VAL A 146 -10.03 -2.69 -1.32
C VAL A 146 -9.35 -2.34 -0.01
N LEU A 147 -8.25 -3.04 0.32
CA LEU A 147 -7.46 -2.80 1.52
C LEU A 147 -6.14 -2.10 1.14
N LEU A 148 -5.87 -0.96 1.76
CA LEU A 148 -4.63 -0.19 1.64
C LEU A 148 -3.82 -0.39 2.91
N LEU A 149 -2.82 -1.27 2.85
CA LEU A 149 -2.04 -1.73 4.01
C LEU A 149 -0.61 -1.20 3.96
N GLY A 150 -0.17 -0.56 5.06
CA GLY A 150 1.23 -0.19 5.25
C GLY A 150 2.10 -1.39 5.62
N ARG A 151 3.39 -1.13 5.93
CA ARG A 151 4.40 -2.16 6.24
C ARG A 151 3.94 -3.23 7.23
N PHE A 152 3.22 -2.82 8.27
CA PHE A 152 2.69 -3.69 9.33
C PHE A 152 1.18 -3.93 9.27
N GLY A 153 0.47 -3.35 8.29
CA GLY A 153 -0.99 -3.46 8.21
C GLY A 153 -1.48 -4.90 8.10
N ILE A 154 -0.79 -5.74 7.30
CA ILE A 154 -1.12 -7.16 7.17
C ILE A 154 -0.96 -7.94 8.49
N LEU A 155 0.05 -7.58 9.30
CA LEU A 155 0.28 -8.20 10.60
C LEU A 155 -0.87 -7.89 11.55
N HIS A 156 -1.36 -6.64 11.54
CA HIS A 156 -2.49 -6.21 12.35
C HIS A 156 -3.79 -6.88 11.90
N LEU A 157 -4.01 -6.98 10.58
CA LEU A 157 -5.16 -7.68 10.01
C LEU A 157 -5.19 -9.15 10.43
N CYS A 158 -4.07 -9.88 10.28
CA CYS A 158 -3.97 -11.29 10.64
C CYS A 158 -4.13 -11.58 12.14
N ARG A 159 -3.91 -10.59 12.99
CA ARG A 159 -4.10 -10.70 14.45
C ARG A 159 -5.49 -10.25 14.92
N SER A 160 -6.33 -9.84 14.00
CA SER A 160 -7.66 -9.31 14.26
C SER A 160 -8.73 -10.23 13.70
N VAL A 161 -9.97 -10.03 14.16
CA VAL A 161 -11.16 -10.68 13.59
C VAL A 161 -11.40 -10.29 12.12
N GLY A 162 -10.79 -9.21 11.64
CA GLY A 162 -10.96 -8.74 10.26
C GLY A 162 -10.44 -9.71 9.20
N LEU A 163 -9.43 -10.55 9.50
CA LEU A 163 -8.89 -11.49 8.52
C LEU A 163 -9.94 -12.54 8.09
N GLU A 164 -10.65 -13.12 9.07
CA GLU A 164 -11.67 -14.15 8.80
C GLU A 164 -12.79 -13.60 7.92
N GLU A 165 -13.26 -12.37 8.22
CA GLU A 165 -14.31 -11.72 7.43
C GLU A 165 -13.85 -11.32 6.02
N VAL A 166 -12.60 -10.87 5.87
CA VAL A 166 -12.02 -10.56 4.55
C VAL A 166 -11.89 -11.81 3.68
N ASN A 167 -11.42 -12.92 4.26
CA ASN A 167 -11.33 -14.20 3.56
C ASN A 167 -12.73 -14.74 3.21
N SER A 168 -13.69 -14.64 4.14
CA SER A 168 -15.10 -14.98 3.88
C SER A 168 -15.70 -14.14 2.76
N ALA A 169 -15.39 -12.85 2.68
CA ALA A 169 -15.84 -11.99 1.57
C ALA A 169 -15.31 -12.49 0.22
N ALA A 170 -14.04 -12.87 0.17
CA ALA A 170 -13.42 -13.43 -1.03
C ALA A 170 -14.06 -14.79 -1.43
N GLU A 171 -14.42 -15.63 -0.47
CA GLU A 171 -15.14 -16.90 -0.69
C GLU A 171 -16.56 -16.67 -1.22
N ARG A 172 -17.24 -15.60 -0.78
CA ARG A 172 -18.56 -15.19 -1.32
C ARG A 172 -18.49 -14.67 -2.76
N GLY A 173 -17.29 -14.48 -3.33
CA GLY A 173 -17.07 -13.98 -4.68
C GLY A 173 -16.91 -12.46 -4.78
N VAL A 174 -16.78 -11.75 -3.66
CA VAL A 174 -16.47 -10.32 -3.64
C VAL A 174 -15.07 -10.11 -4.21
N MET A 175 -14.89 -9.08 -5.05
CA MET A 175 -13.57 -8.74 -5.59
C MET A 175 -12.72 -8.07 -4.51
N VAL A 176 -11.91 -8.86 -3.81
CA VAL A 176 -11.01 -8.35 -2.76
C VAL A 176 -9.63 -8.07 -3.35
N THR A 177 -9.16 -6.83 -3.20
CA THR A 177 -7.82 -6.42 -3.64
C THR A 177 -7.05 -5.77 -2.50
N VAL A 178 -5.76 -6.09 -2.38
CA VAL A 178 -4.89 -5.57 -1.32
C VAL A 178 -3.71 -4.83 -1.95
N LEU A 179 -3.62 -3.53 -1.70
CA LEU A 179 -2.45 -2.73 -2.02
C LEU A 179 -1.57 -2.65 -0.76
N ALA A 180 -0.35 -3.15 -0.88
CA ALA A 180 0.53 -3.42 0.25
C ALA A 180 1.88 -2.70 0.11
N GLN A 181 2.38 -2.17 1.21
CA GLN A 181 3.81 -1.89 1.35
C GLN A 181 4.49 -3.12 1.96
N LEU A 182 5.29 -3.84 1.18
CA LEU A 182 5.95 -5.07 1.63
C LEU A 182 7.13 -4.76 2.55
N ASP A 183 7.33 -5.62 3.55
CA ASP A 183 8.50 -5.61 4.43
C ASP A 183 8.96 -7.05 4.69
N ARG A 184 10.27 -7.29 4.75
CA ARG A 184 10.85 -8.63 4.97
C ARG A 184 10.28 -9.33 6.21
N ARG A 185 9.86 -8.58 7.23
CA ARG A 185 9.28 -9.09 8.48
C ARG A 185 7.81 -9.49 8.35
N THR A 186 7.08 -8.94 7.37
CA THR A 186 5.63 -9.10 7.24
C THR A 186 5.18 -9.87 6.00
N VAL A 187 6.06 -10.09 5.02
CA VAL A 187 5.76 -10.83 3.77
C VAL A 187 5.04 -12.17 4.00
N ARG A 188 5.45 -12.96 5.00
CA ARG A 188 4.85 -14.27 5.32
C ARG A 188 3.37 -14.22 5.75
N PHE A 189 2.87 -13.06 6.15
CA PHE A 189 1.47 -12.93 6.61
C PHE A 189 0.50 -12.84 5.44
N TYR A 190 0.96 -12.47 4.25
CA TYR A 190 0.11 -12.46 3.05
C TYR A 190 -0.31 -13.87 2.62
N ASP A 191 0.45 -14.89 3.01
CA ASP A 191 0.11 -16.30 2.73
C ASP A 191 -1.13 -16.78 3.54
N GLN A 192 -1.65 -15.98 4.47
CA GLN A 192 -2.88 -16.26 5.23
C GLN A 192 -4.15 -15.72 4.54
N LEU A 193 -3.99 -14.94 3.47
CA LEU A 193 -5.11 -14.44 2.67
C LEU A 193 -5.62 -15.57 1.77
N HIS A 194 -6.92 -15.52 1.47
CA HIS A 194 -7.54 -16.46 0.52
C HIS A 194 -6.93 -16.32 -0.88
N GLU A 195 -6.81 -17.43 -1.62
CA GLU A 195 -6.10 -17.51 -2.91
C GLU A 195 -6.68 -16.60 -4.01
N SER A 196 -7.97 -16.25 -3.92
CA SER A 196 -8.63 -15.33 -4.86
C SER A 196 -8.32 -13.85 -4.60
N ILE A 197 -7.71 -13.52 -3.46
CA ILE A 197 -7.40 -12.13 -3.10
C ILE A 197 -6.17 -11.68 -3.90
N ALA A 198 -6.37 -10.70 -4.77
CA ALA A 198 -5.26 -10.12 -5.52
C ALA A 198 -4.45 -9.17 -4.63
N VAL A 199 -3.14 -9.40 -4.52
CA VAL A 199 -2.25 -8.54 -3.73
C VAL A 199 -1.20 -7.91 -4.62
N ARG A 200 -1.03 -6.58 -4.51
CA ARG A 200 0.01 -5.84 -5.20
C ARG A 200 0.81 -4.98 -4.26
N HIS A 201 2.09 -4.83 -4.56
CA HIS A 201 3.03 -4.00 -3.86
C HIS A 201 3.17 -2.60 -4.48
N SER A 202 3.16 -1.57 -3.64
CA SER A 202 3.58 -0.22 -4.00
C SER A 202 4.28 0.44 -2.82
N ASP A 203 5.30 1.25 -3.11
CA ASP A 203 5.94 2.14 -2.12
C ASP A 203 5.22 3.49 -1.99
N GLU A 204 4.31 3.81 -2.92
CA GLU A 204 3.59 5.08 -3.00
C GLU A 204 2.25 5.09 -2.23
N VAL A 205 2.09 4.20 -1.23
CA VAL A 205 0.85 4.11 -0.44
C VAL A 205 0.86 5.19 0.66
N ALA A 206 0.56 6.44 0.28
CA ALA A 206 0.51 7.57 1.21
C ALA A 206 -0.72 7.57 2.13
N SER A 207 -1.82 6.91 1.71
CA SER A 207 -3.05 6.81 2.49
C SER A 207 -3.38 5.35 2.76
N LEU A 208 -3.53 5.00 4.04
CA LEU A 208 -3.93 3.66 4.49
C LEU A 208 -5.42 3.64 4.81
N GLY A 209 -6.04 2.48 4.66
CA GLY A 209 -7.49 2.40 4.82
C GLY A 209 -8.15 1.21 4.13
N VAL A 210 -9.47 1.27 4.07
CA VAL A 210 -10.33 0.28 3.42
C VAL A 210 -11.43 1.01 2.65
N LEU A 211 -11.69 0.58 1.42
CA LEU A 211 -12.82 1.01 0.61
C LEU A 211 -13.75 -0.19 0.40
N GLN A 212 -15.03 -0.01 0.71
CA GLN A 212 -16.07 -0.99 0.50
C GLN A 212 -17.04 -0.46 -0.58
N ASP A 213 -17.18 -1.23 -1.65
CA ASP A 213 -18.06 -0.98 -2.79
C ASP A 213 -17.89 0.45 -3.32
N THR A 214 -18.98 1.23 -3.39
CA THR A 214 -18.97 2.62 -3.86
C THR A 214 -19.39 3.64 -2.80
N GLY A 215 -19.66 3.22 -1.56
CA GLY A 215 -20.29 4.08 -0.56
C GLY A 215 -19.46 4.36 0.70
N ASN A 216 -18.58 3.44 1.08
CA ASN A 216 -18.01 3.44 2.43
C ASN A 216 -16.47 3.39 2.41
N VAL A 217 -15.84 4.27 3.19
CA VAL A 217 -14.37 4.36 3.32
C VAL A 217 -13.97 4.42 4.79
N ILE A 218 -12.94 3.65 5.15
CA ILE A 218 -12.18 3.82 6.38
C ILE A 218 -10.82 4.40 5.97
N GLN A 219 -10.49 5.61 6.41
CA GLN A 219 -9.18 6.21 6.19
C GLN A 219 -8.42 6.29 7.51
N PHE A 220 -7.21 5.76 7.57
CA PHE A 220 -6.38 5.86 8.77
C PHE A 220 -5.78 7.26 8.84
N LEU A 221 -5.98 7.92 9.98
CA LEU A 221 -5.41 9.24 10.28
C LEU A 221 -4.06 9.10 10.98
N HIS A 222 -3.96 8.11 11.86
CA HIS A 222 -2.74 7.80 12.58
C HIS A 222 -2.66 6.31 12.86
N VAL A 223 -1.48 5.74 12.66
CA VAL A 223 -1.15 4.36 13.01
C VAL A 223 0.15 4.40 13.80
N GLU A 224 0.16 3.80 14.99
CA GLU A 224 1.36 3.68 15.80
C GLU A 224 2.47 2.96 15.02
N GLU A 225 3.68 3.53 15.02
CA GLU A 225 4.85 2.93 14.36
C GLU A 225 5.24 1.58 14.97
N ASN A 226 4.98 1.40 16.27
CA ASN A 226 5.30 0.16 16.97
C ASN A 226 4.31 -0.96 16.59
N PRO A 227 4.76 -2.02 15.88
CA PRO A 227 3.86 -3.04 15.36
C PRO A 227 3.25 -3.93 16.44
N VAL A 228 3.84 -3.97 17.64
CA VAL A 228 3.42 -4.85 18.75
C VAL A 228 2.67 -4.11 19.88
N GLY A 229 2.42 -2.80 19.72
CA GLY A 229 1.57 -2.04 20.63
C GLY A 229 0.11 -2.48 20.59
N ARG A 230 -0.68 -2.11 21.62
CA ARG A 230 -2.15 -2.29 21.61
C ARG A 230 -2.85 -1.34 20.63
N GLY A 231 -2.14 -0.39 20.02
CA GLY A 231 -2.71 0.56 19.06
C GLY A 231 -3.77 1.44 19.72
N ARG A 232 -3.50 1.94 20.94
CA ARG A 232 -4.46 2.78 21.68
C ARG A 232 -4.56 4.17 21.05
N ASP A 233 -3.50 4.61 20.39
CA ASP A 233 -3.44 5.91 19.71
C ASP A 233 -3.77 5.82 18.21
N ASP A 234 -3.95 4.61 17.67
CA ASP A 234 -4.46 4.43 16.29
C ASP A 234 -5.81 5.14 16.13
N ALA A 235 -5.96 5.87 15.05
CA ALA A 235 -7.17 6.63 14.74
C ALA A 235 -7.54 6.50 13.26
N ALA A 236 -8.82 6.31 12.99
CA ALA A 236 -9.36 6.25 11.64
C ALA A 236 -10.64 7.07 11.50
N LEU A 237 -10.85 7.62 10.31
CA LEU A 237 -12.07 8.29 9.89
C LEU A 237 -12.90 7.30 9.07
N VAL A 238 -14.14 7.06 9.48
CA VAL A 238 -15.14 6.31 8.71
C VAL A 238 -16.01 7.32 7.99
N VAL A 239 -16.11 7.20 6.68
CA VAL A 239 -16.85 8.09 5.79
C VAL A 239 -17.84 7.28 4.99
N ASN A 240 -19.12 7.62 5.10
CA ASN A 240 -20.17 7.07 4.27
C ASN A 240 -20.61 8.17 3.30
N SER A 241 -20.08 8.13 2.08
CA SER A 241 -20.34 9.11 1.03
C SER A 241 -19.87 8.55 -0.32
N GLU A 242 -20.78 8.47 -1.28
CA GLU A 242 -20.47 7.98 -2.63
C GLU A 242 -19.44 8.84 -3.36
N VAL A 243 -19.52 10.17 -3.19
CA VAL A 243 -18.58 11.11 -3.81
C VAL A 243 -17.17 10.90 -3.26
N PHE A 244 -17.04 10.75 -1.94
CA PHE A 244 -15.74 10.51 -1.31
C PHE A 244 -15.18 9.14 -1.70
N ALA A 245 -16.02 8.09 -1.66
CA ALA A 245 -15.64 6.74 -2.04
C ALA A 245 -15.21 6.64 -3.51
N THR A 246 -15.90 7.35 -4.41
CA THR A 246 -15.54 7.41 -5.84
C THR A 246 -14.18 8.08 -6.05
N SER A 247 -13.93 9.23 -5.41
CA SER A 247 -12.63 9.87 -5.48
C SER A 247 -11.51 8.99 -4.92
N HIS A 248 -11.77 8.28 -3.83
CA HIS A 248 -10.81 7.35 -3.24
C HIS A 248 -10.56 6.15 -4.17
N ARG A 249 -11.61 5.61 -4.80
CA ARG A 249 -11.50 4.52 -5.77
C ARG A 249 -10.60 4.91 -6.95
N ASP A 250 -10.76 6.11 -7.50
CA ASP A 250 -9.97 6.57 -8.64
C ASP A 250 -8.50 6.75 -8.25
N PHE A 251 -8.24 7.27 -7.04
CA PHE A 251 -6.89 7.32 -6.45
C PHE A 251 -6.28 5.92 -6.31
N VAL A 252 -7.03 4.95 -5.77
CA VAL A 252 -6.53 3.59 -5.61
C VAL A 252 -6.31 2.90 -6.96
N ASN A 253 -7.20 3.09 -7.93
CA ASN A 253 -7.04 2.55 -9.28
C ASN A 253 -5.78 3.09 -9.96
N ALA A 254 -5.45 4.37 -9.77
CA ALA A 254 -4.23 4.96 -10.31
C ALA A 254 -2.98 4.27 -9.75
N ILE A 255 -2.93 4.03 -8.43
CA ILE A 255 -1.79 3.34 -7.81
C ILE A 255 -1.77 1.86 -8.18
N TRP A 256 -2.91 1.18 -8.10
CA TRP A 256 -3.06 -0.23 -8.46
C TRP A 256 -2.61 -0.50 -9.88
N SER A 257 -2.91 0.43 -10.79
CA SER A 257 -2.51 0.33 -12.18
C SER A 257 -1.01 0.25 -12.32
N LYS A 258 -0.20 0.89 -11.48
CA LYS A 258 1.28 0.90 -11.50
C LYS A 258 1.93 -0.11 -10.56
N ALA A 259 1.17 -0.60 -9.59
CA ALA A 259 1.65 -1.51 -8.55
C ALA A 259 2.13 -2.86 -9.12
N ILE A 260 3.08 -3.47 -8.40
CA ILE A 260 3.77 -4.70 -8.79
C ILE A 260 3.05 -5.90 -8.17
N ASP A 261 2.97 -7.03 -8.87
CA ASP A 261 2.40 -8.26 -8.30
C ASP A 261 3.19 -8.74 -7.07
N ILE A 262 2.49 -9.29 -6.06
CA ILE A 262 3.14 -9.72 -4.82
C ILE A 262 4.23 -10.77 -5.05
N GLU A 263 4.08 -11.70 -5.99
CA GLU A 263 5.07 -12.75 -6.21
C GLU A 263 6.35 -12.21 -6.86
N ALA A 264 6.21 -11.26 -7.78
CA ALA A 264 7.35 -10.51 -8.31
C ALA A 264 8.03 -9.68 -7.22
N ALA A 265 7.24 -8.98 -6.41
CA ALA A 265 7.76 -8.15 -5.34
C ALA A 265 8.43 -8.97 -4.21
N LYS A 266 7.90 -10.15 -3.87
CA LYS A 266 8.51 -11.09 -2.91
C LYS A 266 9.95 -11.40 -3.31
N LYS A 267 10.19 -11.74 -4.59
CA LYS A 267 11.54 -12.01 -5.12
C LYS A 267 12.49 -10.81 -4.98
N ARG A 268 12.00 -9.58 -5.13
CA ARG A 268 12.79 -8.37 -4.85
C ARG A 268 13.30 -8.30 -3.42
N PHE A 269 12.48 -8.69 -2.45
CA PHE A 269 12.83 -8.68 -1.02
C PHE A 269 13.54 -9.94 -0.51
N THR A 270 13.36 -11.09 -1.16
CA THR A 270 13.94 -12.38 -0.76
C THR A 270 15.20 -12.75 -1.55
N GLU A 271 15.17 -12.59 -2.88
CA GLU A 271 16.22 -13.02 -3.81
C GLU A 271 17.12 -11.87 -4.27
N GLU A 272 16.82 -10.63 -3.87
CA GLU A 272 17.58 -9.44 -4.26
C GLU A 272 17.60 -9.19 -5.77
N ARG A 273 16.56 -9.65 -6.48
CA ARG A 273 16.39 -9.49 -7.93
C ARG A 273 15.18 -8.65 -8.25
N ILE A 274 15.34 -7.76 -9.21
CA ILE A 274 14.21 -7.05 -9.80
C ILE A 274 13.57 -7.98 -10.84
N VAL A 275 12.25 -8.13 -10.79
CA VAL A 275 11.46 -8.99 -11.70
C VAL A 275 10.12 -8.33 -12.07
N ASP A 276 10.01 -7.03 -11.81
CA ASP A 276 8.78 -6.29 -12.07
C ASP A 276 8.56 -6.19 -13.58
N PRO A 277 7.30 -6.28 -14.06
CA PRO A 277 7.01 -6.26 -15.48
C PRO A 277 7.39 -4.91 -16.09
N LEU A 278 8.20 -4.94 -17.16
CA LEU A 278 8.58 -3.75 -17.92
C LEU A 278 7.38 -3.25 -18.73
N ARG A 279 7.02 -1.97 -18.54
CA ARG A 279 5.96 -1.32 -19.33
C ARG A 279 6.58 -0.52 -20.44
N LEU A 280 6.35 -0.98 -21.66
CA LEU A 280 6.82 -0.30 -22.84
C LEU A 280 5.75 0.68 -23.32
N THR A 281 6.14 1.94 -23.47
CA THR A 281 5.31 2.96 -24.11
C THR A 281 5.49 2.83 -25.62
N VAL A 282 4.49 2.28 -26.29
CA VAL A 282 4.51 2.15 -27.75
C VAL A 282 3.91 3.44 -28.33
N GLY A 283 4.72 4.23 -29.04
CA GLY A 283 4.29 5.36 -29.86
C GLY A 283 3.48 6.46 -29.16
N GLN A 284 3.06 7.45 -29.94
CA GLN A 284 2.07 8.47 -29.57
C GLN A 284 1.10 8.66 -30.73
N GLY A 285 -0.14 9.09 -30.44
CA GLY A 285 -1.17 9.35 -31.45
C GLY A 285 -2.21 8.23 -31.62
N SER A 286 -3.05 8.35 -32.65
CA SER A 286 -4.09 7.38 -32.96
C SER A 286 -3.52 6.22 -33.75
N PHE A 287 -3.37 5.05 -33.11
CA PHE A 287 -2.97 3.82 -33.79
C PHE A 287 -3.92 3.44 -34.93
N LEU A 288 -5.21 3.80 -34.81
CA LEU A 288 -6.19 3.57 -35.87
C LEU A 288 -5.87 4.39 -37.12
N GLU A 289 -5.43 5.63 -36.94
CA GLU A 289 -5.08 6.55 -38.02
C GLU A 289 -3.75 6.19 -38.66
N GLN A 290 -2.75 5.84 -37.86
CA GLN A 290 -1.48 5.28 -38.33
C GLN A 290 -1.71 3.99 -39.12
N PHE A 291 -2.55 3.10 -38.61
CA PHE A 291 -2.92 1.87 -39.31
C PHE A 291 -3.67 2.15 -40.61
N ARG A 292 -4.57 3.15 -40.66
CA ARG A 292 -5.24 3.59 -41.89
C ARG A 292 -4.26 4.16 -42.91
N GLN A 293 -3.31 4.99 -42.48
CA GLN A 293 -2.27 5.56 -43.34
C GLN A 293 -1.36 4.46 -43.90
N ALA A 294 -0.89 3.55 -43.05
CA ALA A 294 -0.11 2.39 -43.48
C ALA A 294 -0.89 1.54 -44.48
N LEU A 295 -2.18 1.33 -44.23
CA LEU A 295 -3.08 0.61 -45.13
C LEU A 295 -3.55 1.40 -46.37
N LYS A 296 -3.19 2.69 -46.48
CA LYS A 296 -3.67 3.63 -47.51
C LYS A 296 -5.20 3.63 -47.66
N VAL A 297 -5.91 3.47 -46.54
CA VAL A 297 -7.37 3.53 -46.49
C VAL A 297 -7.79 5.01 -46.48
N SER A 298 -8.70 5.39 -47.37
CA SER A 298 -9.22 6.76 -47.44
C SER A 298 -9.87 7.18 -46.12
N GLU A 299 -9.66 8.44 -45.71
CA GLU A 299 -10.26 9.00 -44.48
C GLU A 299 -11.80 9.03 -44.55
N ASP A 300 -12.33 9.26 -45.75
CA ASP A 300 -13.76 9.26 -46.01
C ASP A 300 -14.28 7.83 -46.14
N LEU A 301 -15.02 7.39 -45.14
CA LEU A 301 -15.97 6.29 -45.31
C LEU A 301 -17.11 6.82 -46.21
N PRO A 302 -17.58 6.06 -47.22
CA PRO A 302 -18.70 6.48 -48.04
C PRO A 302 -19.91 6.83 -47.17
N GLU A 303 -20.45 8.05 -47.31
CA GLU A 303 -21.63 8.50 -46.55
C GLU A 303 -22.92 7.77 -46.95
N GLU A 304 -22.93 7.15 -48.14
CA GLU A 304 -24.02 6.32 -48.64
C GLU A 304 -23.59 4.84 -48.69
N ASP A 305 -24.52 3.94 -48.36
CA ASP A 305 -24.34 2.50 -48.48
C ASP A 305 -23.86 2.14 -49.89
N VAL A 306 -22.58 1.77 -50.00
CA VAL A 306 -22.00 1.33 -51.26
C VAL A 306 -22.72 0.03 -51.66
N PRO A 307 -23.35 -0.03 -52.85
CA PRO A 307 -24.07 -1.22 -53.28
C PRO A 307 -23.12 -2.42 -53.29
N PHE A 308 -23.61 -3.57 -52.82
CA PHE A 308 -22.84 -4.80 -52.74
C PHE A 308 -22.12 -5.09 -54.06
N ASN A 309 -20.79 -5.00 -54.03
CA ASN A 309 -19.94 -5.35 -55.17
C ASN A 309 -19.45 -6.79 -55.00
N PRO A 310 -19.96 -7.76 -55.79
CA PRO A 310 -19.54 -9.15 -55.70
C PRO A 310 -18.05 -9.34 -55.95
N GLU A 311 -17.44 -8.50 -56.80
CA GLU A 311 -16.01 -8.59 -57.12
C GLU A 311 -15.15 -8.11 -55.94
N SER A 312 -15.54 -7.02 -55.26
CA SER A 312 -14.84 -6.57 -54.03
C SER A 312 -15.02 -7.54 -52.86
N PHE A 313 -16.20 -8.15 -52.73
CA PHE A 313 -16.45 -9.19 -51.73
C PHE A 313 -15.59 -10.45 -51.97
N LEU A 314 -15.49 -10.89 -53.22
CA LEU A 314 -14.61 -12.01 -53.59
C LEU A 314 -13.13 -11.65 -53.42
N ALA A 315 -12.70 -10.46 -53.87
CA ALA A 315 -11.32 -9.99 -53.74
C ALA A 315 -10.88 -9.84 -52.27
N SER A 316 -11.73 -9.30 -51.39
CA SER A 316 -11.43 -9.21 -49.95
C SER A 316 -11.32 -10.56 -49.24
N SER A 317 -11.92 -11.62 -49.81
CA SER A 317 -11.81 -12.98 -49.30
C SER A 317 -10.55 -13.73 -49.76
N SER A 318 -9.94 -13.29 -50.88
CA SER A 318 -8.82 -13.99 -51.52
C SER A 318 -7.51 -13.20 -51.55
N GLU A 319 -7.57 -11.87 -51.47
CA GLU A 319 -6.41 -10.98 -51.58
C GLU A 319 -6.12 -10.28 -50.24
N ILE A 320 -4.89 -10.43 -49.77
CA ILE A 320 -4.37 -9.60 -48.70
C ILE A 320 -4.15 -8.21 -49.29
N ASN A 321 -4.77 -7.17 -48.70
CA ASN A 321 -4.54 -5.77 -49.10
C ASN A 321 -3.03 -5.52 -49.24
N GLN A 322 -2.58 -4.85 -50.31
CA GLN A 322 -1.16 -4.59 -50.61
C GLN A 322 -0.36 -4.10 -49.39
N ALA A 323 -0.98 -3.33 -48.51
CA ALA A 323 -0.35 -2.87 -47.29
C ALA A 323 -0.24 -3.95 -46.18
N ARG A 324 -1.20 -4.87 -46.06
CA ARG A 324 -1.04 -6.06 -45.19
C ARG A 324 0.00 -7.03 -45.74
N ALA A 325 0.16 -7.10 -47.06
CA ALA A 325 1.23 -7.86 -47.69
C ALA A 325 2.61 -7.24 -47.39
N ALA A 326 2.72 -5.90 -47.39
CA ALA A 326 3.93 -5.19 -46.98
C ALA A 326 4.28 -5.41 -45.49
N LEU A 327 3.28 -5.47 -44.60
CA LEU A 327 3.48 -5.83 -43.18
C LEU A 327 3.86 -7.32 -43.00
N GLN A 328 3.46 -8.20 -43.91
CA GLN A 328 3.75 -9.63 -43.85
C GLN A 328 5.22 -9.96 -44.17
N ASP A 329 5.92 -9.09 -44.90
CA ASP A 329 7.35 -9.22 -45.17
C ASP A 329 8.20 -9.13 -43.88
N GLY A 330 7.62 -8.66 -42.76
CA GLY A 330 8.23 -8.74 -41.43
C GLY A 330 9.48 -7.87 -41.26
N ARG A 331 9.64 -6.83 -42.06
CA ARG A 331 10.75 -5.87 -41.95
C ARG A 331 10.58 -4.97 -40.73
N MET A 332 11.69 -4.45 -40.21
CA MET A 332 11.67 -3.61 -39.01
C MET A 332 11.00 -2.25 -39.27
N SER A 333 11.14 -1.75 -40.50
CA SER A 333 10.41 -0.57 -40.99
C SER A 333 8.89 -0.72 -40.89
N SER A 334 8.35 -1.93 -41.03
CA SER A 334 6.92 -2.22 -40.88
C SER A 334 6.42 -2.03 -39.44
N LEU A 335 7.27 -2.26 -38.44
CA LEU A 335 6.95 -1.99 -37.04
C LEU A 335 6.95 -0.48 -36.77
N HIS A 336 7.89 0.25 -37.36
CA HIS A 336 7.94 1.71 -37.29
C HIS A 336 6.69 2.34 -37.95
N GLU A 337 6.20 1.82 -39.08
CA GLU A 337 4.94 2.24 -39.71
C GLU A 337 3.70 2.06 -38.82
N LEU A 338 3.75 1.11 -37.88
CA LEU A 338 2.70 0.88 -36.87
C LEU A 338 2.88 1.74 -35.61
N GLY A 339 3.82 2.70 -35.63
CA GLY A 339 4.10 3.58 -34.50
C GLY A 339 4.98 2.93 -33.41
N ILE A 340 5.61 1.79 -33.70
CA ILE A 340 6.49 1.07 -32.76
C ILE A 340 7.94 1.51 -33.01
N ASP A 341 8.45 2.39 -32.14
CA ASP A 341 9.86 2.78 -32.16
C ASP A 341 10.73 1.78 -31.40
N LEU A 342 11.42 0.94 -32.16
CA LEU A 342 12.33 -0.09 -31.66
C LEU A 342 13.54 0.49 -30.92
N GLY A 343 14.00 1.69 -31.28
CA GLY A 343 15.10 2.36 -30.59
C GLY A 343 14.72 2.71 -29.15
N THR A 344 13.57 3.36 -28.98
CA THR A 344 13.02 3.66 -27.65
C THR A 344 12.74 2.40 -26.83
N MET A 345 12.20 1.34 -27.44
CA MET A 345 11.97 0.07 -26.74
C MET A 345 13.27 -0.57 -26.25
N LEU A 346 14.29 -0.67 -27.12
CA LEU A 346 15.59 -1.26 -26.75
C LEU A 346 16.28 -0.44 -25.67
N ARG A 347 16.18 0.89 -25.72
CA ARG A 347 16.68 1.76 -24.68
C ARG A 347 16.01 1.51 -23.33
N GLN A 348 14.67 1.38 -23.30
CA GLN A 348 13.93 1.06 -22.07
C GLN A 348 14.32 -0.32 -21.51
N VAL A 349 14.54 -1.31 -22.37
CA VAL A 349 15.05 -2.63 -21.97
C VAL A 349 16.46 -2.51 -21.40
N GLY A 350 17.33 -1.75 -22.05
CA GLY A 350 18.70 -1.51 -21.59
C GLY A 350 18.72 -0.85 -20.23
N GLN A 351 17.98 0.26 -20.07
CA GLN A 351 17.82 0.95 -18.80
C GLN A 351 17.37 0.00 -17.68
N ARG A 352 16.40 -0.88 -17.98
CA ARG A 352 15.98 -1.89 -17.01
C ARG A 352 17.10 -2.83 -16.64
N ILE A 353 17.81 -3.41 -17.59
CA ILE A 353 18.96 -4.30 -17.32
C ILE A 353 20.00 -3.58 -16.44
N GLY A 354 20.29 -2.32 -16.74
CA GLY A 354 21.17 -1.46 -15.94
C GLY A 354 20.69 -1.27 -14.50
N GLU A 355 19.39 -0.99 -14.30
CA GLU A 355 18.78 -0.91 -12.98
C GLU A 355 18.92 -2.22 -12.19
N GLU A 356 18.68 -3.37 -12.83
CA GLU A 356 18.80 -4.68 -12.20
C GLU A 356 20.24 -4.98 -11.80
N LEU A 357 21.20 -4.62 -12.66
CA LEU A 357 22.63 -4.75 -12.39
C LEU A 357 23.03 -3.89 -11.19
N SER A 358 22.65 -2.61 -11.17
CA SER A 358 22.87 -1.70 -10.05
C SER A 358 22.26 -2.23 -8.75
N PHE A 359 21.04 -2.76 -8.80
CA PHE A 359 20.36 -3.36 -7.66
C PHE A 359 21.06 -4.62 -7.12
N SER A 360 21.69 -5.42 -7.99
CA SER A 360 22.48 -6.59 -7.59
C SER A 360 23.78 -6.18 -6.88
N LEU A 361 24.37 -5.05 -7.29
CA LEU A 361 25.61 -4.48 -6.74
C LEU A 361 25.37 -3.55 -5.54
N ARG A 362 24.13 -3.38 -5.07
CA ARG A 362 23.76 -2.41 -4.03
C ARG A 362 24.50 -2.52 -2.70
N LYS A 363 25.14 -3.66 -2.42
CA LYS A 363 25.94 -3.88 -1.19
C LYS A 363 27.26 -3.11 -1.20
N ILE A 364 27.67 -2.62 -2.37
CA ILE A 364 28.88 -1.82 -2.54
C ILE A 364 28.56 -0.38 -2.16
N GLU A 365 29.18 0.12 -1.09
CA GLU A 365 28.99 1.49 -0.61
C GLU A 365 29.87 2.49 -1.38
N GLY A 366 31.07 2.09 -1.80
CA GLY A 366 32.00 2.96 -2.52
C GLY A 366 31.60 3.22 -3.99
N HIS A 367 31.69 4.49 -4.42
CA HIS A 367 31.42 4.88 -5.81
C HIS A 367 32.41 4.25 -6.80
N VAL A 368 33.71 4.27 -6.47
CA VAL A 368 34.75 3.70 -7.33
C VAL A 368 34.64 2.18 -7.41
N GLU A 369 34.39 1.51 -6.28
CA GLU A 369 34.20 0.06 -6.23
C GLU A 369 32.99 -0.37 -7.07
N PHE A 370 31.88 0.38 -7.00
CA PHE A 370 30.70 0.11 -7.81
C PHE A 370 30.99 0.26 -9.30
N LEU A 371 31.70 1.32 -9.70
CA LEU A 371 32.04 1.57 -11.10
C LEU A 371 33.01 0.51 -11.63
N ASN A 372 33.98 0.07 -10.83
CA ASN A 372 34.88 -1.01 -11.22
C ASN A 372 34.13 -2.33 -11.47
N GLU A 373 33.23 -2.72 -10.57
CA GLU A 373 32.43 -3.94 -10.76
C GLU A 373 31.46 -3.83 -11.96
N LEU A 374 30.93 -2.63 -12.22
CA LEU A 374 30.14 -2.36 -13.43
C LEU A 374 30.99 -2.54 -14.71
N MET A 375 32.23 -2.04 -14.71
CA MET A 375 33.17 -2.17 -15.82
C MET A 375 33.59 -3.63 -16.04
N ASP A 376 33.95 -4.34 -14.97
CA ASP A 376 34.30 -5.75 -15.03
C ASP A 376 33.15 -6.58 -15.60
N TRP A 377 31.90 -6.29 -15.20
CA TRP A 377 30.72 -6.94 -15.76
C TRP A 377 30.54 -6.65 -17.25
N TRP A 378 30.70 -5.39 -17.65
CA TRP A 378 30.57 -4.94 -19.03
C TRP A 378 31.59 -5.62 -19.96
N GLU A 379 32.85 -5.65 -19.55
CA GLU A 379 33.93 -6.31 -20.27
C GLU A 379 33.74 -7.83 -20.31
N HIS A 380 33.34 -8.44 -19.19
CA HIS A 380 33.08 -9.88 -19.12
C HIS A 380 31.91 -10.31 -20.01
N ALA A 381 30.89 -9.46 -20.14
CA ALA A 381 29.78 -9.66 -21.06
C ALA A 381 30.17 -9.49 -22.54
N GLY A 382 31.37 -8.95 -22.83
CA GLY A 382 31.87 -8.72 -24.18
C GLY A 382 31.21 -7.53 -24.88
N LEU A 383 30.70 -6.56 -24.11
CA LEU A 383 29.96 -5.40 -24.64
C LEU A 383 30.86 -4.22 -25.05
N GLY A 384 32.16 -4.29 -24.74
CA GLY A 384 33.16 -3.29 -25.10
C GLY A 384 34.11 -2.99 -23.95
N GLU A 385 34.82 -1.87 -24.05
CA GLU A 385 35.72 -1.35 -23.01
C GLU A 385 35.14 -0.03 -22.48
N LEU A 386 35.23 0.16 -21.16
CA LEU A 386 34.83 1.39 -20.49
C LEU A 386 36.07 2.09 -19.96
N ASP A 387 36.33 3.29 -20.45
CA ASP A 387 37.42 4.13 -19.93
C ASP A 387 36.87 5.10 -18.90
N TYR A 388 37.61 5.29 -17.80
CA TYR A 388 37.33 6.38 -16.86
C TYR A 388 38.50 7.35 -16.78
N ASN A 389 38.18 8.64 -16.73
CA ASN A 389 39.14 9.70 -16.46
C ASN A 389 38.57 10.65 -15.41
N ALA A 390 39.43 11.12 -14.51
CA ALA A 390 39.05 11.98 -13.40
C ALA A 390 39.84 13.29 -13.47
N ASP A 391 39.44 14.21 -14.35
CA ASP A 391 39.99 15.58 -14.37
C ASP A 391 39.12 16.57 -15.18
N PRO A 392 38.47 17.60 -14.58
CA PRO A 392 38.19 17.87 -13.16
C PRO A 392 36.91 17.17 -12.64
N PHE A 393 36.20 16.43 -13.49
CA PHE A 393 35.04 15.61 -13.16
C PHE A 393 35.31 14.14 -13.45
N PHE A 394 34.53 13.23 -12.86
CA PHE A 394 34.66 11.81 -13.17
C PHE A 394 33.88 11.51 -14.46
N HIS A 395 34.57 11.07 -15.51
CA HIS A 395 33.98 10.74 -16.80
C HIS A 395 34.02 9.23 -17.00
N ILE A 396 32.91 8.66 -17.48
CA ILE A 396 32.82 7.30 -18.01
C ILE A 396 32.63 7.45 -19.52
N ILE A 397 33.59 6.97 -20.30
CA ILE A 397 33.53 6.96 -21.76
C ILE A 397 33.09 5.56 -22.17
N VAL A 398 31.93 5.50 -22.81
CA VAL A 398 31.35 4.27 -23.33
C VAL A 398 31.72 4.16 -24.80
N ASN A 399 32.66 3.28 -25.11
CA ASN A 399 32.98 2.90 -26.47
C ASN A 399 32.05 1.75 -26.87
N LEU A 400 31.06 2.04 -27.72
CA LEU A 400 30.06 1.05 -28.10
C LEU A 400 30.63 0.08 -29.15
N ALA A 401 30.43 -1.21 -28.94
CA ALA A 401 30.79 -2.23 -29.93
C ALA A 401 29.99 -2.10 -31.24
N HIS A 402 28.78 -1.53 -31.16
CA HIS A 402 27.90 -1.29 -32.30
C HIS A 402 27.83 0.22 -32.63
N PRO A 403 28.32 0.66 -33.81
CA PRO A 403 28.26 2.06 -34.20
C PRO A 403 26.82 2.51 -34.49
N ALA A 404 26.53 3.79 -34.24
CA ALA A 404 25.24 4.38 -34.55
C ALA A 404 25.01 4.36 -36.07
N THR A 405 24.22 3.39 -36.54
CA THR A 405 23.90 3.22 -37.96
C THR A 405 22.43 3.52 -38.20
N ASP A 406 22.14 4.51 -39.05
CA ASP A 406 20.79 5.01 -39.37
C ASP A 406 20.10 4.19 -40.49
N GLY A 407 20.26 2.86 -40.47
CA GLY A 407 19.60 1.99 -41.45
C GLY A 407 18.19 1.64 -41.00
N ASP A 408 17.17 1.91 -41.83
CA ASP A 408 15.73 1.62 -41.55
C ASP A 408 15.42 0.14 -41.23
N ASP A 409 16.34 -0.78 -41.50
CA ASP A 409 16.19 -2.23 -41.28
C ASP A 409 17.32 -2.83 -40.39
N VAL A 410 18.07 -1.97 -39.70
CA VAL A 410 19.11 -2.37 -38.74
C VAL A 410 18.59 -2.18 -37.32
N LEU A 411 18.70 -3.20 -36.48
CA LEU A 411 18.30 -3.11 -35.09
C LEU A 411 19.29 -2.20 -34.33
N PRO A 412 18.85 -1.12 -33.69
CA PRO A 412 19.75 -0.16 -33.04
C PRO A 412 20.24 -0.70 -31.69
N LEU A 413 21.12 -1.71 -31.72
CA LEU A 413 21.72 -2.34 -30.53
C LEU A 413 22.46 -1.33 -29.65
N TRP A 414 23.01 -0.29 -30.26
CA TRP A 414 23.65 0.81 -29.53
C TRP A 414 22.72 1.51 -28.52
N GLN A 415 21.40 1.56 -28.78
CA GLN A 415 20.41 2.11 -27.84
C GLN A 415 20.22 1.21 -26.62
N LEU A 416 20.34 -0.11 -26.80
CA LEU A 416 20.31 -1.09 -25.71
C LEU A 416 21.58 -0.95 -24.87
N ASP A 417 22.74 -0.99 -25.52
CA ASP A 417 24.06 -0.94 -24.88
C ASP A 417 24.23 0.37 -24.07
N ASP A 418 23.96 1.52 -24.69
CA ASP A 418 23.96 2.83 -24.01
C ASP A 418 22.91 2.91 -22.89
N GLY A 419 21.73 2.32 -23.12
CA GLY A 419 20.67 2.23 -22.13
C GLY A 419 21.07 1.46 -20.87
N ILE A 420 21.86 0.39 -20.98
CA ILE A 420 22.35 -0.39 -19.82
C ILE A 420 23.22 0.49 -18.91
N ILE A 421 24.16 1.23 -19.48
CA ILE A 421 25.02 2.13 -18.70
C ILE A 421 24.20 3.25 -18.07
N GLU A 422 23.32 3.88 -18.85
CA GLU A 422 22.44 4.94 -18.33
C GLU A 422 21.58 4.46 -17.17
N GLY A 423 20.93 3.28 -17.32
CA GLY A 423 20.08 2.70 -16.28
C GLY A 423 20.85 2.36 -15.01
N ALA A 424 22.05 1.79 -15.14
CA ALA A 424 22.89 1.47 -13.98
C ALA A 424 23.31 2.73 -13.22
N LEU A 425 23.71 3.78 -13.94
CA LEU A 425 24.12 5.06 -13.36
C LEU A 425 22.96 5.80 -12.72
N LEU A 426 21.81 5.95 -13.41
CA LEU A 426 20.64 6.63 -12.85
C LEU A 426 20.06 5.90 -11.63
N ALA A 427 20.11 4.57 -11.62
CA ALA A 427 19.68 3.77 -10.47
C ALA A 427 20.59 3.97 -9.24
N ARG A 428 21.90 4.14 -9.45
CA ARG A 428 22.87 4.39 -8.37
C ARG A 428 22.86 5.85 -7.91
N TYR A 429 22.66 6.78 -8.85
CA TYR A 429 22.75 8.22 -8.66
C TYR A 429 21.42 8.87 -9.08
N PRO A 430 20.40 8.86 -8.20
CA PRO A 430 19.12 9.47 -8.51
C PRO A 430 19.25 10.98 -8.68
N GLU A 431 18.35 11.60 -9.45
CA GLU A 431 18.39 13.03 -9.73
C GLU A 431 18.38 13.91 -8.47
N ASN A 432 17.80 13.45 -7.35
CA ASN A 432 17.78 14.22 -6.10
C ASN A 432 18.99 13.96 -5.19
N GLY A 433 20.02 13.24 -5.68
CA GLY A 433 21.22 12.90 -4.93
C GLY A 433 22.38 13.88 -5.16
N ASN A 434 23.48 13.60 -4.45
CA ASN A 434 24.70 14.42 -4.44
C ASN A 434 25.57 14.24 -5.70
N VAL A 435 25.07 13.50 -6.71
CA VAL A 435 25.80 13.25 -7.96
C VAL A 435 24.86 13.50 -9.14
N ARG A 436 25.27 14.40 -10.03
CA ARG A 436 24.55 14.69 -11.27
C ARG A 436 25.23 13.99 -12.44
N ILE A 437 24.43 13.34 -13.27
CA ILE A 437 24.89 12.69 -14.49
C ILE A 437 24.59 13.60 -15.68
N ARG A 438 25.60 13.89 -16.49
CA ARG A 438 25.43 14.55 -17.79
C ARG A 438 25.90 13.63 -18.90
N ARG A 439 25.02 13.36 -19.87
CA ARG A 439 25.31 12.57 -21.07
C ARG A 439 25.64 13.51 -22.22
N GLU A 440 26.82 13.33 -22.82
CA GLU A 440 27.30 14.07 -23.99
C GLU A 440 27.74 13.10 -25.09
N SER A 441 27.55 13.46 -26.35
CA SER A 441 28.07 12.67 -27.49
C SER A 441 29.52 13.07 -27.76
N GLU A 442 30.42 12.09 -27.79
CA GLU A 442 31.85 12.28 -28.08
C GLU A 442 32.23 11.68 -29.44
N GLY A 443 31.41 11.97 -30.46
CA GLY A 443 31.59 11.48 -31.83
C GLY A 443 30.53 10.45 -32.26
N PRO A 444 30.72 9.78 -33.40
CA PRO A 444 29.72 8.87 -33.96
C PRO A 444 29.52 7.58 -33.14
N ASP A 445 30.55 7.14 -32.42
CA ASP A 445 30.61 5.79 -31.80
C ASP A 445 30.88 5.80 -30.28
N ALA A 446 30.95 6.98 -29.66
CA ALA A 446 31.29 7.13 -28.23
C ALA A 446 30.34 8.08 -27.49
N TRP A 447 29.91 7.65 -26.31
CA TRP A 447 29.11 8.46 -25.39
C TRP A 447 29.89 8.72 -24.12
N ARG A 448 29.83 9.96 -23.64
CA ARG A 448 30.48 10.39 -22.40
C ARG A 448 29.43 10.64 -21.33
N TYR A 449 29.51 9.90 -20.23
CA TYR A 449 28.76 10.14 -19.01
C TYR A 449 29.67 10.87 -18.02
N THR A 450 29.34 12.12 -17.73
CA THR A 450 30.05 12.94 -16.73
C THR A 450 29.31 12.90 -15.41
N LEU A 451 29.97 12.41 -14.37
CA LEU A 451 29.51 12.39 -12.99
C LEU A 451 30.07 13.63 -12.27
N VAL A 452 29.17 14.53 -11.89
CA VAL A 452 29.47 15.75 -11.13
C VAL A 452 29.05 15.51 -9.68
N PHE A 453 30.03 15.39 -8.79
CA PHE A 453 29.79 15.30 -7.35
C PHE A 453 29.55 16.71 -6.79
N ILE A 454 28.40 16.91 -6.16
CA ILE A 454 28.01 18.15 -5.50
C ILE A 454 28.27 17.93 -4.00
N ASP A 455 29.19 18.71 -3.42
CA ASP A 455 29.36 18.73 -1.96
C ASP A 455 28.20 19.50 -1.30
N GLU A 456 27.68 19.00 -0.18
CA GLU A 456 26.56 19.57 0.59
C GLU A 456 26.81 21.00 1.11
N THR A 457 27.98 21.59 0.85
CA THR A 457 28.33 22.97 1.24
C THR A 457 27.93 24.05 0.24
N ASP A 458 27.49 23.71 -0.97
CA ASP A 458 27.22 24.68 -2.05
C ASP A 458 25.73 24.99 -2.30
N GLU A 459 24.79 24.46 -1.51
CA GLU A 459 23.36 24.82 -1.61
C GLU A 459 23.08 26.30 -1.23
N ASP A 460 23.99 26.98 -0.52
CA ASP A 460 23.85 28.40 -0.15
C ASP A 460 24.36 29.39 -1.22
N LEU A 461 24.88 28.92 -2.37
CA LEU A 461 25.49 29.80 -3.39
C LEU A 461 24.70 29.93 -4.70
N LEU A 462 23.49 29.38 -4.77
CA LEU A 462 22.59 29.53 -5.93
C LEU A 462 21.15 29.87 -5.49
N GLU A 463 20.97 31.05 -4.88
CA GLU A 463 19.72 31.83 -4.98
C GLU A 463 19.87 33.00 -5.96
#